data_AF-A0A381Z6V0-F1
#
_entry.id   AF-A0A381Z6V0-F1
#
_cell.length_a   1.000
_cell.length_b   1.000
_cell.length_c   1.000
_cell.angle_alpha   90.00
_cell.angle_beta   90.00
_cell.angle_gamma   90.00
#
_symmetry.space_group_name_H-M   'P 1'
#
loop_
_entity.id
_entity.type
_entity.pdbx_description
1 polymer ?
#
loop_
_entity_poly.entity_id
_entity_poly.type
_entity_poly.pdbx_seq_one_letter_code
_entity_poly.pdbx_strand_id
1 'polypeptide(L)' 'MNILGISEGFHDAAVCLLKDTKIYYASSSERYSGIKGDRWT' A
#
# COMPACT_ATOMS: atom_id res chain seq x y z
N MET A 1 6.41 -11.21 -14.30
CA MET A 1 7.25 -10.41 -13.38
C MET A 1 6.40 -9.93 -12.22
N ASN A 2 6.86 -10.07 -10.97
CA ASN A 2 6.15 -9.55 -9.81
C ASN A 2 6.89 -8.30 -9.31
N ILE A 3 6.16 -7.20 -9.12
CA ILE A 3 6.72 -5.94 -8.61
C ILE A 3 5.92 -5.52 -7.40
N LEU A 4 6.59 -5.34 -6.26
CA LEU A 4 5.99 -4.83 -5.04
C LEU A 4 6.39 -3.36 -4.86
N GLY A 5 5.42 -2.46 -4.99
CA GLY A 5 5.56 -1.05 -4.65
C GLY A 5 5.09 -0.79 -3.24
N ILE A 6 5.90 -0.11 -2.45
CA ILE A 6 5.59 0.30 -1.07
C ILE A 6 5.67 1.83 -1.01
N SER A 7 4.64 2.46 -0.46
CA SER A 7 4.62 3.86 -0.10
C SER A 7 4.62 3.93 1.42
N GLU A 8 5.76 4.28 2.01
CA GLU A 8 5.96 4.37 3.46
C GLU A 8 6.81 5.64 3.73
N GLY A 9 6.60 6.29 4.88
CA GLY A 9 7.25 7.56 5.22
C GLY A 9 6.60 8.85 4.65
N PHE A 10 5.44 8.74 4.00
CA PHE A 10 4.65 9.88 3.47
C PHE A 10 3.28 9.99 4.17
N HIS A 11 2.42 10.89 3.69
CA HIS A 11 1.12 11.16 4.33
C HIS A 11 0.22 9.91 4.43
N ASP A 12 0.16 9.09 3.36
CA ASP A 12 -0.65 7.87 3.32
C ASP A 12 0.24 6.66 3.01
N ALA A 13 0.32 5.73 3.97
CA ALA A 13 1.05 4.47 3.80
C ALA A 13 0.23 3.48 2.95
N ALA A 14 0.83 2.88 1.93
CA ALA A 14 0.14 1.99 0.99
C ALA A 14 1.06 0.94 0.35
N VAL A 15 0.46 -0.11 -0.22
CA VAL A 15 1.17 -1.17 -0.95
C VAL A 15 0.45 -1.53 -2.24
N CYS A 16 1.21 -1.83 -3.29
CA CYS A 16 0.70 -2.30 -4.58
C CYS A 16 1.54 -3.47 -5.09
N LEU A 17 0.88 -4.57 -5.49
CA LEU A 17 1.49 -5.71 -6.15
C LEU A 17 1.02 -5.74 -7.62
N LEU A 18 1.99 -5.55 -8.52
CA LEU A 18 1.79 -5.74 -9.95
C LEU A 18 2.22 -7.15 -10.36
N LYS A 19 1.42 -7.77 -11.22
CA LYS A 19 1.80 -8.94 -12.01
C LYS A 19 1.86 -8.53 -13.48
N ASP A 20 3.08 -8.43 -13.99
CA ASP A 20 3.39 -7.85 -15.30
C ASP A 20 2.87 -6.42 -15.42
N THR A 21 1.81 -6.20 -16.20
CA THR A 21 1.20 -4.88 -16.42
C THR A 21 -0.14 -4.72 -15.70
N LYS A 22 -0.54 -5.70 -14.88
CA LYS A 22 -1.83 -5.70 -14.19
C LYS A 22 -1.64 -5.51 -12.70
N ILE A 23 -2.51 -4.70 -12.11
CA ILE A 23 -2.64 -4.60 -10.66
C ILE A 23 -3.29 -5.88 -10.16
N TYR A 24 -2.55 -6.63 -9.36
CA TYR A 24 -3.06 -7.83 -8.70
C TYR A 24 -3.65 -7.48 -7.33
N TYR A 25 -3.04 -6.53 -6.63
CA TYR A 25 -3.50 -6.09 -5.33
C TYR A 25 -3.03 -4.66 -5.04
N ALA A 26 -3.88 -3.84 -4.43
CA ALA A 26 -3.52 -2.52 -3.94
C ALA A 26 -4.33 -2.21 -2.68
N SER A 27 -3.68 -1.66 -1.65
CA SER A 27 -4.37 -1.24 -0.44
C SER A 27 -3.61 -0.14 0.30
N SER A 28 -4.30 0.52 1.21
CA SER A 28 -3.79 1.56 2.10
C SER A 28 -3.81 1.09 3.56
N SER A 29 -2.82 1.50 4.36
CA SER A 29 -2.67 1.10 5.76
C SER A 29 -3.88 1.50 6.61
N GLU A 30 -4.41 2.71 6.39
CA GLU A 30 -5.59 3.24 7.12
C GLU A 30 -6.84 2.34 6.99
N ARG A 31 -6.94 1.53 5.92
CA ARG A 31 -8.08 0.63 5.69
C ARG A 31 -7.98 -0.64 6.51
N TYR A 32 -6.76 -1.00 6.89
CA TYR A 32 -6.51 -2.11 7.81
C TYR A 32 -6.56 -1.65 9.26
N SER A 33 -5.94 -0.52 9.59
CA SER A 33 -5.93 -0.03 10.97
C SER A 33 -7.23 0.66 11.37
N GLY A 34 -7.99 1.20 10.41
CA GLY A 34 -9.15 2.05 10.68
C GLY A 34 -8.78 3.45 11.18
N ILE A 35 -7.48 3.79 11.21
CA ILE A 35 -6.97 5.07 11.70
C ILE A 35 -6.52 5.91 10.50
N LYS A 36 -7.13 7.09 10.34
CA LYS A 36 -6.74 8.02 9.27
C LYS A 36 -5.32 8.52 9.49
N GLY A 37 -4.47 8.39 8.47
CA GLY A 37 -3.08 8.85 8.51
C GLY A 37 -2.22 8.06 9.49
N ASP A 38 -2.45 6.75 9.58
CA ASP A 38 -1.67 5.85 10.41
C ASP A 38 -0.18 5.94 10.07
N ARG A 39 0.63 6.30 11.07
CA ARG A 39 2.07 6.55 10.89
C ARG A 39 2.96 5.37 11.31
N TRP A 40 2.45 4.45 12.12
CA TRP A 40 3.32 3.51 12.86
C TRP A 40 2.71 2.12 13.10
N THR A 41 1.47 1.87 12.71
CA THR A 41 0.78 0.58 12.91
C THR A 41 0.84 -0.32 11.69
#